data_AF-A0A3C0VNN0-F1
#
_entry.id   AF-A0A3C0VNN0-F1
#
_cell.length_a   1.000
_cell.length_b   1.000
_cell.length_c   1.000
_cell.angle_alpha   90.00
_cell.angle_beta   90.00
_cell.angle_gamma   90.00
#
_symmetry.space_group_name_H-M   'P 1'
#
loop_
_entity.id
_entity.type
_entity.pdbx_description
1 polymer ?
#
loop_
_entity_poly.entity_id
_entity_poly.type
_entity_poly.pdbx_seq_one_letter_code
_entity_poly.pdbx_strand_id
1 'polypeptide(L)'
;MQVRNLSDYHFMLAIVLALLISFLLMPVTTAADEGTRDSELFAELKADWNKIFPSGNRNAGGALFFKHILDNYKDEDEFFALNRFYCPVSGSTVDPSSEPEFVFADDVITGKPICGSLYRCCWPCSCDIMRMAEIRNITLTLNNGPIDLYAFVIKNPCGKSDFPQEVSRDDFCIGEKINKERVHVVEDDIVIGILHDGFQCSLEQVAWIGLHKVTGGMCAPRNSTPVDRLQGGMGDIFVKLAD
;
A
#
# COMPACT_ATOMS: atom_id res chain seq x y z
N MET A 1 -55.95 35.98 -7.59
CA MET A 1 -54.91 36.79 -8.27
C MET A 1 -53.87 37.13 -7.21
N GLN A 2 -52.87 36.28 -7.00
CA GLN A 2 -51.85 36.47 -5.97
C GLN A 2 -50.75 37.37 -6.55
N VAL A 3 -50.67 38.60 -6.04
CA VAL A 3 -49.56 39.53 -6.31
C VAL A 3 -48.35 38.99 -5.57
N ARG A 4 -47.41 38.35 -6.27
CA ARG A 4 -46.09 38.03 -5.70
C ARG A 4 -45.37 39.36 -5.50
N ASN A 5 -44.95 39.65 -4.28
CA ASN A 5 -44.33 40.92 -3.94
C ASN A 5 -42.93 41.00 -4.57
N LEU A 6 -42.57 42.18 -5.08
CA LEU A 6 -41.24 42.47 -5.63
C LEU A 6 -40.10 42.12 -4.63
N SER A 7 -40.41 42.20 -3.33
CA SER A 7 -39.53 41.79 -2.23
C SER A 7 -39.08 40.33 -2.29
N ASP A 8 -39.96 39.41 -2.73
CA ASP A 8 -39.65 37.97 -2.77
C ASP A 8 -38.66 37.66 -3.91
N TYR A 9 -38.72 38.43 -5.00
CA TYR A 9 -37.78 38.32 -6.12
C TYR A 9 -36.39 38.83 -5.75
N HIS A 10 -36.29 39.92 -5.00
CA HIS A 10 -35.01 40.43 -4.50
C HIS A 10 -34.36 39.47 -3.50
N PHE A 11 -35.16 38.85 -2.63
CA PHE A 11 -34.67 37.87 -1.67
C PHE A 11 -34.17 36.58 -2.36
N MET A 12 -34.92 36.07 -3.34
CA MET A 12 -34.50 34.93 -4.16
C MET A 12 -33.24 35.25 -4.98
N LEU A 13 -33.15 36.44 -5.57
CA LEU A 13 -31.97 36.87 -6.33
C LEU A 13 -30.72 36.97 -5.44
N ALA A 14 -30.88 37.48 -4.21
CA ALA A 14 -29.80 37.56 -3.24
C ALA A 14 -29.30 36.16 -2.80
N ILE A 15 -30.20 35.19 -2.61
CA ILE A 15 -29.83 33.80 -2.30
C ILE A 15 -29.09 33.16 -3.48
N VAL A 16 -29.57 33.34 -4.71
CA VAL A 16 -28.92 32.79 -5.91
C VAL A 16 -27.53 33.40 -6.11
N LEU A 17 -27.39 34.72 -5.90
CA LEU A 17 -26.09 35.40 -5.94
C LEU A 17 -25.15 34.92 -4.84
N ALA A 18 -25.64 34.75 -3.61
CA ALA A 18 -24.84 34.24 -2.50
C ALA A 18 -24.36 32.80 -2.77
N LEU A 19 -25.21 31.94 -3.34
CA LEU A 19 -24.84 30.58 -3.73
C LEU A 19 -23.82 30.58 -4.87
N LEU A 20 -23.98 31.43 -5.89
CA LEU A 20 -23.01 31.59 -6.98
C LEU A 20 -21.64 32.08 -6.48
N ILE A 21 -21.64 33.06 -5.56
CA ILE A 21 -20.40 33.58 -4.94
C ILE A 21 -19.73 32.50 -4.08
N SER A 22 -20.51 31.69 -3.35
CA SER A 22 -19.96 30.58 -2.56
C SER A 22 -19.35 29.48 -3.44
N PHE A 23 -19.88 29.29 -4.65
CA PHE A 23 -19.33 28.33 -5.63
C PHE A 23 -18.04 28.85 -6.29
N LEU A 24 -17.91 30.18 -6.46
CA LEU A 24 -16.72 30.85 -6.99
C LEU A 24 -15.57 30.94 -5.97
N LEU A 25 -15.85 30.79 -4.68
CA LEU A 25 -14.86 30.85 -3.60
C LEU A 25 -14.38 29.46 -3.15
N MET A 26 -14.85 28.38 -3.76
CA MET A 26 -14.29 27.06 -3.49
C MET A 26 -12.88 26.99 -4.08
N PRO A 27 -11.83 26.72 -3.29
CA PRO A 27 -10.49 26.52 -3.82
C PRO A 27 -10.54 25.33 -4.78
N VAL A 28 -10.20 25.58 -6.05
CA VAL A 28 -10.01 24.51 -7.04
C VAL A 28 -8.63 23.91 -6.78
N THR A 29 -8.58 22.82 -6.05
CA THR A 29 -7.38 21.96 -6.02
C THR A 29 -7.27 21.30 -7.40
N THR A 30 -6.21 21.63 -8.14
CA THR A 30 -5.99 21.09 -9.49
C THR A 30 -5.11 19.84 -9.42
N ALA A 31 -5.32 18.87 -10.33
CA ALA A 31 -4.48 17.67 -10.45
C ALA A 31 -2.96 17.97 -10.64
N ALA A 32 -2.61 19.17 -11.10
CA ALA A 32 -1.21 19.61 -11.19
C ALA A 32 -0.56 19.84 -9.82
N ASP A 33 -1.35 20.19 -8.80
CA ASP A 33 -0.89 20.42 -7.43
C ASP A 33 -0.59 19.08 -6.72
N GLU A 34 -1.44 18.08 -6.93
CA GLU A 34 -1.26 16.70 -6.42
C GLU A 34 0.01 16.05 -6.98
N GLY A 35 0.23 16.14 -8.30
CA GLY A 35 1.46 15.63 -8.92
C GLY A 35 2.75 16.34 -8.46
N THR A 36 2.63 17.60 -8.03
CA THR A 36 3.75 18.35 -7.46
C THR A 36 4.06 17.85 -6.04
N ARG A 37 3.04 17.68 -5.19
CA ARG A 37 3.21 17.17 -3.82
C ARG A 37 3.74 15.75 -3.78
N ASP A 38 3.22 14.85 -4.63
CA ASP A 38 3.69 13.46 -4.73
C ASP A 38 5.18 13.39 -5.10
N SER A 39 5.62 14.27 -6.01
CA SER A 39 7.02 14.36 -6.41
C SER A 39 7.93 14.80 -5.25
N GLU A 40 7.47 15.72 -4.40
CA GLU A 40 8.18 16.17 -3.19
C GLU A 40 8.26 15.06 -2.14
N LEU A 41 7.12 14.43 -1.80
CA LEU A 41 7.07 13.30 -0.88
C LEU A 41 7.99 12.16 -1.32
N PHE A 42 8.00 11.86 -2.62
CA PHE A 42 8.89 10.84 -3.16
C PHE A 42 10.37 11.22 -3.04
N ALA A 43 10.72 12.51 -3.21
CA ALA A 43 12.08 12.99 -3.01
C ALA A 43 12.51 12.90 -1.54
N GLU A 44 11.62 13.25 -0.61
CA GLU A 44 11.83 13.10 0.84
C GLU A 44 12.08 11.64 1.21
N LEU A 45 11.21 10.72 0.76
CA LEU A 45 11.35 9.29 1.02
C LEU A 45 12.68 8.73 0.52
N LYS A 46 13.11 9.14 -0.68
CA LYS A 46 14.43 8.77 -1.23
C LYS A 46 15.59 9.37 -0.45
N ALA A 47 15.46 10.59 0.08
CA ALA A 47 16.49 11.22 0.89
C ALA A 47 16.73 10.43 2.19
N ASP A 48 15.71 9.74 2.69
CA ASP A 48 15.78 8.89 3.87
C ASP A 48 16.31 7.46 3.61
N TRP A 49 16.74 7.15 2.38
CA TRP A 49 17.20 5.79 2.01
C TRP A 49 18.19 5.16 2.99
N ASN A 50 19.22 5.90 3.42
CA ASN A 50 20.23 5.38 4.34
C ASN A 50 19.72 5.24 5.79
N LYS A 51 18.63 5.92 6.15
CA LYS A 51 17.94 5.74 7.44
C LYS A 51 17.07 4.47 7.38
N ILE A 52 16.39 4.26 6.27
CA ILE A 52 15.55 3.09 6.02
C ILE A 52 16.42 1.83 5.89
N PHE A 53 17.54 1.90 5.17
CA PHE A 53 18.46 0.79 4.91
C PHE A 53 19.89 1.14 5.32
N PRO A 54 20.25 1.13 6.63
CA PRO A 54 21.60 1.45 7.09
C PRO A 54 22.69 0.51 6.51
N SER A 55 22.32 -0.74 6.23
CA SER A 55 23.19 -1.73 5.58
C SER A 55 23.32 -1.51 4.06
N GLY A 56 22.49 -0.65 3.47
CA GLY A 56 22.33 -0.50 2.02
C GLY A 56 21.57 -1.66 1.34
N ASN A 57 21.21 -2.70 2.08
CA ASN A 57 20.45 -3.82 1.57
C ASN A 57 18.95 -3.54 1.69
N ARG A 58 18.26 -3.52 0.55
CA ARG A 58 16.83 -3.24 0.43
C ARG A 58 15.98 -4.48 0.17
N ASN A 59 16.60 -5.65 0.02
CA ASN A 59 15.88 -6.87 -0.36
C ASN A 59 14.79 -7.18 0.67
N ALA A 60 13.57 -7.46 0.17
CA ALA A 60 12.37 -7.64 0.99
C ALA A 60 12.01 -6.42 1.87
N GLY A 61 12.52 -5.24 1.54
CA GLY A 61 12.49 -4.04 2.38
C GLY A 61 11.14 -3.32 2.51
N GLY A 62 10.02 -3.89 2.04
CA GLY A 62 8.70 -3.26 2.15
C GLY A 62 8.32 -2.91 3.59
N ALA A 63 8.59 -3.83 4.53
CA ALA A 63 8.33 -3.62 5.95
C ALA A 63 9.11 -2.44 6.56
N LEU A 64 10.33 -2.20 6.07
CA LEU A 64 11.18 -1.10 6.52
C LEU A 64 10.65 0.25 6.03
N PHE A 65 10.19 0.31 4.78
CA PHE A 65 9.49 1.48 4.26
C PHE A 65 8.21 1.76 5.05
N PHE A 66 7.35 0.77 5.24
CA PHE A 66 6.11 0.93 5.98
C PHE A 66 6.36 1.47 7.39
N LYS A 67 7.31 0.87 8.12
CA LYS A 67 7.70 1.31 9.46
C LYS A 67 8.21 2.75 9.47
N HIS A 68 9.10 3.10 8.55
CA HIS A 68 9.63 4.46 8.43
C HIS A 68 8.52 5.48 8.15
N ILE A 69 7.63 5.19 7.20
CA ILE A 69 6.53 6.09 6.85
C ILE A 69 5.59 6.25 8.04
N LEU A 70 5.18 5.14 8.67
CA LEU A 70 4.32 5.16 9.84
C LEU A 70 4.91 6.00 10.98
N ASP A 71 6.22 5.94 11.21
CA ASP A 71 6.85 6.65 12.33
C ASP A 71 6.98 8.15 12.06
N ASN A 72 7.16 8.57 10.81
CA ASN A 72 7.53 9.95 10.46
C ASN A 72 6.40 10.78 9.83
N TYR A 73 5.39 10.14 9.24
CA TYR A 73 4.32 10.82 8.51
C TYR A 73 2.97 10.50 9.14
N LYS A 74 2.33 11.54 9.68
CA LYS A 74 1.09 11.44 10.47
C LYS A 74 -0.09 12.16 9.84
N ASP A 75 0.12 12.87 8.74
CA ASP A 75 -0.98 13.28 7.88
C ASP A 75 -1.46 12.07 7.08
N GLU A 76 -2.77 11.93 6.94
CA GLU A 76 -3.39 10.76 6.31
C GLU A 76 -3.10 10.68 4.81
N ASP A 77 -3.24 11.80 4.10
CA ASP A 77 -3.03 11.86 2.66
C ASP A 77 -1.55 11.60 2.32
N GLU A 78 -0.63 12.21 3.09
CA GLU A 78 0.81 11.94 2.95
C GLU A 78 1.16 10.48 3.24
N PHE A 79 0.56 9.90 4.29
CA PHE A 79 0.79 8.51 4.68
C PHE A 79 0.37 7.54 3.57
N PHE A 80 -0.83 7.71 3.00
CA PHE A 80 -1.27 6.87 1.89
C PHE A 80 -0.44 7.11 0.63
N ALA A 81 -0.13 8.37 0.30
CA ALA A 81 0.69 8.71 -0.86
C ALA A 81 2.07 8.04 -0.82
N LEU A 82 2.79 8.17 0.30
CA LEU A 82 4.11 7.55 0.50
C LEU A 82 4.06 6.02 0.42
N ASN A 83 2.98 5.41 0.89
CA ASN A 83 2.76 3.97 0.78
C ASN A 83 2.46 3.47 -0.64
N ARG A 84 2.41 4.35 -1.65
CA ARG A 84 2.42 3.99 -3.08
C ARG A 84 3.84 3.92 -3.66
N PHE A 85 4.82 4.56 -3.03
CA PHE A 85 6.14 4.81 -3.61
C PHE A 85 7.19 3.74 -3.35
N TYR A 86 6.79 2.57 -2.85
CA TYR A 86 7.67 1.42 -2.71
C TYR A 86 6.92 0.12 -3.02
N CYS A 87 7.68 -0.89 -3.42
CA CYS A 87 7.18 -2.22 -3.67
C CYS A 87 7.23 -3.04 -2.36
N PRO A 88 6.09 -3.50 -1.83
CA PRO A 88 6.05 -4.29 -0.59
C PRO A 88 6.89 -5.58 -0.64
N VAL A 89 7.03 -6.17 -1.83
CA VAL A 89 7.78 -7.41 -2.06
C VAL A 89 9.29 -7.16 -2.08
N SER A 90 9.76 -6.19 -2.87
CA SER A 90 11.19 -6.08 -3.17
C SER A 90 11.94 -5.05 -2.35
N GLY A 91 11.24 -4.10 -1.72
CA GLY A 91 11.86 -2.91 -1.13
C GLY A 91 12.48 -1.97 -2.17
N SER A 92 12.02 -2.02 -3.43
CA SER A 92 12.39 -1.02 -4.45
C SER A 92 11.42 0.15 -4.44
N THR A 93 11.90 1.35 -4.76
CA THR A 93 11.03 2.50 -5.01
C THR A 93 10.11 2.27 -6.21
N VAL A 94 8.93 2.86 -6.16
CA VAL A 94 7.93 2.88 -7.24
C VAL A 94 7.73 4.32 -7.67
N ASP A 95 7.69 4.56 -8.98
CA ASP A 95 7.51 5.90 -9.53
C ASP A 95 6.14 6.46 -9.11
N PRO A 96 6.02 7.73 -8.69
CA PRO A 96 4.74 8.32 -8.31
C PRO A 96 3.66 8.26 -9.39
N SER A 97 4.05 8.21 -10.67
CA SER A 97 3.13 8.07 -11.81
C SER A 97 2.76 6.62 -12.15
N SER A 98 3.20 5.64 -11.35
CA SER A 98 2.93 4.23 -11.62
C SER A 98 1.47 3.89 -11.43
N GLU A 99 0.86 3.26 -12.42
CA GLU A 99 -0.47 2.67 -12.29
C GLU A 99 -0.41 1.41 -11.39
N PRO A 100 -1.36 1.23 -10.45
CA PRO A 100 -1.40 0.06 -9.60
C PRO A 100 -1.86 -1.18 -10.39
N GLU A 101 -1.44 -2.35 -9.90
CA GLU A 101 -1.96 -3.64 -10.35
C GLU A 101 -3.15 -4.05 -9.47
N PHE A 102 -4.26 -4.44 -10.07
CA PHE A 102 -5.41 -4.97 -9.32
C PHE A 102 -5.16 -6.42 -8.91
N VAL A 103 -5.12 -6.67 -7.61
CA VAL A 103 -4.74 -7.96 -6.99
C VAL A 103 -5.74 -8.38 -5.92
N PHE A 104 -5.63 -9.62 -5.45
CA PHE A 104 -6.30 -10.07 -4.24
C PHE A 104 -5.36 -10.90 -3.36
N ALA A 105 -5.61 -10.89 -2.05
CA ALA A 105 -5.03 -11.82 -1.10
C ALA A 105 -6.07 -12.15 -0.02
N ASP A 106 -5.91 -13.28 0.66
CA ASP A 106 -6.89 -13.77 1.63
C ASP A 106 -6.77 -13.02 2.96
N ASP A 107 -7.91 -12.64 3.54
CA ASP A 107 -7.98 -12.07 4.87
C ASP A 107 -7.61 -13.12 5.93
N VAL A 108 -6.65 -12.78 6.80
CA VAL A 108 -6.07 -13.69 7.80
C VAL A 108 -7.10 -14.23 8.80
N ILE A 109 -8.21 -13.50 9.03
CA ILE A 109 -9.24 -13.88 10.02
C ILE A 109 -10.35 -14.70 9.37
N THR A 110 -10.85 -14.25 8.22
CA THR A 110 -12.05 -14.80 7.58
C THR A 110 -11.73 -15.79 6.46
N GLY A 111 -10.48 -15.80 5.96
CA GLY A 111 -10.07 -16.56 4.79
C GLY A 111 -10.76 -16.12 3.49
N LYS A 112 -11.41 -14.96 3.49
CA LYS A 112 -12.09 -14.41 2.31
C LYS A 112 -11.12 -13.52 1.52
N PRO A 113 -11.17 -13.55 0.18
CA PRO A 113 -10.31 -12.71 -0.63
C PRO A 113 -10.69 -11.22 -0.48
N ILE A 114 -9.68 -10.38 -0.25
CA ILE A 114 -9.76 -8.92 -0.29
C ILE A 114 -9.04 -8.44 -1.54
N CYS A 115 -9.73 -7.61 -2.31
CA CYS A 115 -9.29 -7.06 -3.58
C CYS A 115 -8.84 -5.62 -3.38
N GLY A 116 -7.90 -5.16 -4.19
CA GLY A 116 -7.47 -3.77 -4.17
C GLY A 116 -6.30 -3.50 -5.09
N SER A 117 -5.73 -2.32 -4.92
CA SER A 117 -4.66 -1.74 -5.72
C SER A 117 -3.29 -2.01 -5.08
N LEU A 118 -2.39 -2.64 -5.84
CA LEU A 118 -1.00 -2.86 -5.46
C LEU A 118 -0.08 -1.98 -6.31
N TYR A 119 0.68 -1.11 -5.64
CA TYR A 119 1.81 -0.43 -6.26
C TYR A 119 3.05 -1.33 -6.18
N ARG A 120 3.63 -1.64 -7.35
CA ARG A 120 4.77 -2.58 -7.47
C ARG A 120 5.81 -2.07 -8.45
N CYS A 121 7.07 -2.47 -8.26
CA CYS A 121 8.15 -2.06 -9.15
C CYS A 121 8.19 -2.85 -10.46
N CYS A 122 7.92 -4.15 -10.43
CA CYS A 122 7.98 -5.04 -11.59
C CYS A 122 7.32 -6.40 -11.33
N TRP A 123 7.07 -7.15 -12.39
CA TRP A 123 6.82 -8.59 -12.31
C TRP A 123 8.11 -9.31 -11.84
N PRO A 124 8.07 -10.33 -10.95
CA PRO A 124 6.89 -11.08 -10.48
C PRO A 124 6.24 -10.60 -9.17
N CYS A 125 6.47 -9.37 -8.71
CA CYS A 125 6.02 -8.94 -7.37
C CYS A 125 4.51 -9.05 -7.15
N SER A 126 3.68 -8.86 -8.18
CA SER A 126 2.24 -9.09 -8.06
C SER A 126 1.91 -10.56 -7.77
N CYS A 127 2.62 -11.49 -8.39
CA CYS A 127 2.41 -12.92 -8.17
C CYS A 127 2.85 -13.32 -6.76
N ASP A 128 4.03 -12.85 -6.36
CA ASP A 128 4.65 -13.23 -5.10
C ASP A 128 3.87 -12.65 -3.90
N ILE A 129 3.31 -11.44 -4.01
CA ILE A 129 2.48 -10.89 -2.92
C ILE A 129 1.15 -11.64 -2.79
N MET A 130 0.48 -11.96 -3.90
CA MET A 130 -0.77 -12.74 -3.88
C MET A 130 -0.56 -14.18 -3.40
N ARG A 131 0.67 -14.68 -3.48
CA ARG A 131 1.04 -16.04 -3.04
C ARG A 131 1.41 -16.09 -1.56
N MET A 132 2.19 -15.13 -1.09
CA MET A 132 2.89 -15.22 0.20
C MET A 132 2.33 -14.31 1.28
N ALA A 133 1.66 -13.22 0.91
CA ALA A 133 1.11 -12.30 1.87
C ALA A 133 -0.38 -12.59 2.11
N GLU A 134 -0.82 -12.30 3.32
CA GLU A 134 -2.23 -12.29 3.72
C GLU A 134 -2.65 -10.84 3.96
N ILE A 135 -3.96 -10.60 4.03
CA ILE A 135 -4.53 -9.29 4.34
C ILE A 135 -4.97 -9.27 5.79
N ARG A 136 -4.66 -8.18 6.48
CA ARG A 136 -5.21 -7.88 7.80
C ARG A 136 -5.80 -6.48 7.80
N ASN A 137 -7.05 -6.36 8.24
CA ASN A 137 -7.61 -5.05 8.55
C ASN A 137 -7.02 -4.55 9.88
N ILE A 138 -6.39 -3.37 9.87
CA ILE A 138 -5.73 -2.79 11.04
C ILE A 138 -6.19 -1.35 11.24
N THR A 139 -6.31 -0.95 12.51
CA THR A 139 -6.57 0.44 12.89
C THR A 139 -5.27 1.12 13.31
N LEU A 140 -4.91 2.21 12.65
CA LEU A 140 -3.77 3.06 13.00
C LEU A 140 -4.27 4.41 13.50
N THR A 141 -3.52 5.06 14.39
CA THR A 141 -3.82 6.43 14.83
C THR A 141 -2.86 7.41 14.17
N LEU A 142 -3.40 8.26 13.29
CA LEU A 142 -2.72 9.38 12.65
C LEU A 142 -3.18 10.70 13.28
N ASN A 143 -2.70 11.85 12.79
CA ASN A 143 -3.06 13.17 13.34
C ASN A 143 -4.56 13.47 13.22
N ASN A 144 -5.18 13.01 12.11
CA ASN A 144 -6.60 13.25 11.82
C ASN A 144 -7.54 12.32 12.59
N GLY A 145 -6.99 11.31 13.28
CA GLY A 145 -7.75 10.34 14.07
C GLY A 145 -7.37 8.88 13.76
N PRO A 146 -8.17 7.93 14.25
CA PRO A 146 -8.03 6.54 13.86
C PRO A 146 -8.44 6.34 12.39
N ILE A 147 -7.64 5.58 11.65
CA ILE A 147 -7.93 5.13 10.29
C ILE A 147 -7.93 3.60 10.26
N ASP A 148 -8.82 3.01 9.47
CA ASP A 148 -8.83 1.57 9.20
C ASP A 148 -8.28 1.32 7.79
N LEU A 149 -7.41 0.34 7.64
CA LEU A 149 -6.80 0.00 6.35
C LEU A 149 -6.54 -1.49 6.20
N TYR A 150 -6.45 -1.95 4.95
CA TYR A 150 -6.02 -3.31 4.60
C TYR A 150 -4.51 -3.35 4.43
N ALA A 151 -3.83 -4.04 5.34
CA ALA A 151 -2.39 -4.22 5.32
C ALA A 151 -2.03 -5.59 4.73
N PHE A 152 -1.04 -5.61 3.84
CA PHE A 152 -0.34 -6.84 3.49
C PHE A 152 0.56 -7.25 4.65
N VAL A 153 0.43 -8.50 5.09
CA VAL A 153 1.23 -9.06 6.18
C VAL A 153 1.92 -10.35 5.77
N ILE A 154 3.08 -10.62 6.36
CA ILE A 154 3.78 -11.91 6.29
C ILE A 154 4.03 -12.44 7.69
N LYS A 155 4.14 -13.76 7.81
CA LYS A 155 4.43 -14.43 9.08
C LYS A 155 5.84 -14.11 9.58
N ASN A 156 6.04 -14.27 10.88
CA ASN A 156 7.34 -14.12 11.54
C ASN A 156 8.43 -15.04 10.92
N PRO A 157 9.43 -14.48 10.22
CA PRO A 157 10.45 -15.29 9.54
C PRO A 157 11.62 -15.67 10.48
N CYS A 158 11.62 -15.20 11.74
CA CYS A 158 12.80 -15.25 12.59
C CYS A 158 13.11 -16.64 13.14
N GLY A 159 12.15 -17.57 13.14
CA GLY A 159 12.38 -18.98 13.50
C GLY A 159 12.88 -19.86 12.35
N LYS A 160 12.96 -19.33 11.12
CA LYS A 160 13.33 -20.13 9.94
C LYS A 160 14.80 -20.54 9.98
N SER A 161 15.08 -21.84 9.81
CA SER A 161 16.44 -22.37 9.68
C SER A 161 17.11 -21.99 8.36
N ASP A 162 16.31 -21.70 7.33
CA ASP A 162 16.70 -21.40 5.96
C ASP A 162 16.47 -19.92 5.59
N PHE A 163 16.63 -19.02 6.57
CA PHE A 163 16.50 -17.58 6.35
C PHE A 163 17.38 -17.12 5.17
N PRO A 164 16.84 -16.38 4.19
CA PRO A 164 17.58 -16.00 2.99
C PRO A 164 18.78 -15.11 3.32
N GLN A 165 19.97 -15.52 2.86
CA GLN A 165 21.24 -14.83 3.14
C GLN A 165 21.31 -13.45 2.49
N GLU A 166 20.51 -13.24 1.44
CA GLU A 166 20.42 -11.99 0.70
C GLU A 166 19.57 -10.93 1.43
N VAL A 167 18.87 -11.30 2.50
CA VAL A 167 18.12 -10.37 3.36
C VAL A 167 18.95 -10.07 4.59
N SER A 168 19.02 -8.79 4.94
CA SER A 168 19.64 -8.36 6.21
C SER A 168 18.80 -8.87 7.38
N ARG A 169 19.23 -9.97 7.99
CA ARG A 169 18.46 -10.61 9.07
C ARG A 169 18.18 -9.68 10.24
N ASP A 170 19.12 -8.82 10.61
CA ASP A 170 18.99 -7.88 11.71
C ASP A 170 17.89 -6.82 11.48
N ASP A 171 17.48 -6.59 10.23
CA ASP A 171 16.35 -5.73 9.91
C ASP A 171 15.01 -6.34 10.32
N PHE A 172 14.91 -7.68 10.37
CA PHE A 172 13.68 -8.39 10.71
C PHE A 172 13.73 -9.03 12.09
N CYS A 173 14.91 -9.37 12.61
CA CYS A 173 15.04 -10.29 13.73
C CYS A 173 16.06 -9.84 14.79
N ILE A 174 15.70 -10.07 16.06
CA ILE A 174 16.61 -10.08 17.21
C ILE A 174 16.60 -11.51 17.77
N GLY A 175 17.60 -12.31 17.40
CA GLY A 175 17.56 -13.75 17.63
C GLY A 175 16.41 -14.40 16.84
N GLU A 176 15.49 -15.06 17.52
CA GLU A 176 14.29 -15.68 16.94
C GLU A 176 13.04 -14.79 17.03
N LYS A 177 13.15 -13.57 17.56
CA LYS A 177 12.02 -12.64 17.72
C LYS A 177 12.06 -11.55 16.65
N ILE A 178 10.90 -11.03 16.27
CA ILE A 178 10.81 -9.91 15.34
C ILE A 178 11.47 -8.65 15.93
N ASN A 179 12.26 -7.96 15.11
CA ASN A 179 12.84 -6.66 15.40
C ASN A 179 11.80 -5.53 15.24
N LYS A 180 11.02 -5.28 16.30
CA LYS A 180 9.96 -4.26 16.32
C LYS A 180 10.46 -2.82 16.21
N GLU A 181 11.77 -2.58 16.36
CA GLU A 181 12.37 -1.26 16.13
C GLU A 181 12.48 -0.95 14.64
N ARG A 182 12.57 -1.98 13.80
CA ARG A 182 12.81 -1.87 12.36
C ARG A 182 11.57 -2.15 11.52
N VAL A 183 10.64 -2.97 12.00
CA VAL A 183 9.39 -3.30 11.30
C VAL A 183 8.16 -3.06 12.17
N HIS A 184 7.00 -2.83 11.54
CA HIS A 184 5.72 -2.78 12.24
C HIS A 184 5.11 -4.18 12.33
N VAL A 185 4.58 -4.52 13.51
CA VAL A 185 4.05 -5.85 13.82
C VAL A 185 2.65 -5.72 14.38
N VAL A 186 1.74 -6.52 13.85
CA VAL A 186 0.39 -6.69 14.39
C VAL A 186 0.23 -8.14 14.81
N GLU A 187 -0.02 -8.36 16.09
CA GLU A 187 0.08 -9.68 16.72
C GLU A 187 1.50 -10.28 16.58
N ASP A 188 1.68 -11.24 15.67
CA ASP A 188 2.97 -11.84 15.31
C ASP A 188 3.26 -11.76 13.80
N ASP A 189 2.46 -10.98 13.05
CA ASP A 189 2.63 -10.77 11.62
C ASP A 189 3.32 -9.43 11.34
N ILE A 190 4.21 -9.41 10.35
CA ILE A 190 4.94 -8.23 9.91
C ILE A 190 4.15 -7.53 8.81
N VAL A 191 3.86 -6.24 8.99
CA VAL A 191 3.25 -5.42 7.93
C VAL A 191 4.31 -5.03 6.91
N ILE A 192 4.05 -5.35 5.64
CA ILE A 192 4.99 -5.10 4.53
C ILE A 192 4.51 -4.00 3.57
N GLY A 193 3.25 -3.59 3.66
CA GLY A 193 2.66 -2.54 2.84
C GLY A 193 1.14 -2.48 2.92
N ILE A 194 0.54 -1.58 2.14
CA ILE A 194 -0.92 -1.37 2.10
C ILE A 194 -1.51 -1.97 0.82
N LEU A 195 -2.65 -2.64 0.95
CA LEU A 195 -3.56 -2.91 -0.15
C LEU A 195 -4.47 -1.70 -0.30
N HIS A 196 -4.13 -0.83 -1.25
CA HIS A 196 -4.87 0.42 -1.47
C HIS A 196 -6.26 0.12 -2.02
N ASP A 197 -7.22 1.00 -1.73
CA ASP A 197 -8.62 0.84 -2.19
C ASP A 197 -9.22 -0.54 -1.88
N GLY A 198 -8.84 -1.12 -0.74
CA GLY A 198 -9.17 -2.50 -0.40
C GLY A 198 -10.67 -2.71 -0.13
N PHE A 199 -11.22 -3.84 -0.59
CA PHE A 199 -12.59 -4.26 -0.31
C PHE A 199 -12.74 -5.78 -0.44
N GLN A 200 -13.73 -6.38 0.21
CA GLN A 200 -13.99 -7.82 0.08
C GLN A 200 -14.38 -8.17 -1.36
N CYS A 201 -13.63 -9.07 -2.01
CA CYS A 201 -13.89 -9.44 -3.40
C CYS A 201 -15.25 -10.14 -3.58
N SER A 202 -15.84 -9.95 -4.75
CA SER A 202 -16.80 -10.88 -5.33
C SER A 202 -16.10 -12.02 -6.08
N LEU A 203 -16.82 -13.13 -6.32
CA LEU A 203 -16.31 -14.23 -7.14
C LEU A 203 -15.96 -13.79 -8.56
N GLU A 204 -16.71 -12.84 -9.11
CA GLU A 204 -16.44 -12.27 -10.42
C GLU A 204 -15.08 -11.58 -10.42
N GLN A 205 -14.81 -10.68 -9.47
CA GLN A 205 -13.53 -9.95 -9.41
C GLN A 205 -12.32 -10.88 -9.28
N VAL A 206 -12.42 -11.94 -8.47
CA VAL A 206 -11.36 -12.96 -8.38
C VAL A 206 -11.14 -13.64 -9.73
N ALA A 207 -12.22 -13.99 -10.45
CA ALA A 207 -12.12 -14.56 -11.79
C ALA A 207 -11.48 -13.59 -12.80
N TRP A 208 -11.82 -12.30 -12.75
CA TRP A 208 -11.22 -11.27 -13.60
C TRP A 208 -9.71 -11.14 -13.36
N ILE A 209 -9.27 -11.13 -12.09
CA ILE A 209 -7.85 -11.13 -11.74
C ILE A 209 -7.17 -12.39 -12.29
N GLY A 210 -7.80 -13.56 -12.17
CA GLY A 210 -7.29 -14.83 -12.69
C GLY A 210 -7.24 -14.92 -14.23
N LEU A 211 -8.00 -14.09 -14.95
CA LEU A 211 -7.97 -14.00 -16.41
C LEU A 211 -7.02 -12.91 -16.92
N HIS A 212 -6.57 -12.00 -16.05
CA HIS A 212 -5.65 -10.94 -16.43
C HIS A 212 -4.29 -11.52 -16.85
N LYS A 213 -3.64 -10.89 -17.85
CA LYS A 213 -2.39 -11.40 -18.42
C LYS A 213 -1.30 -11.55 -17.36
N VAL A 214 -1.15 -10.56 -16.48
CA VAL A 214 -0.10 -10.54 -15.46
C VAL A 214 -0.52 -11.34 -14.24
N THR A 215 -1.56 -10.90 -13.54
CA THR A 215 -2.02 -11.46 -12.26
C THR A 215 -2.67 -12.83 -12.37
N GLY A 216 -3.13 -13.22 -13.56
CA GLY A 216 -3.61 -14.57 -13.88
C GLY A 216 -2.58 -15.36 -14.66
N GLY A 217 -2.46 -15.07 -15.96
CA GLY A 217 -1.72 -15.89 -16.92
C GLY A 217 -0.24 -16.07 -16.58
N MET A 218 0.45 -15.02 -16.15
CA MET A 218 1.87 -15.12 -15.74
C MET A 218 2.04 -15.58 -14.30
N CYS A 219 1.12 -15.23 -13.38
CA CYS A 219 1.22 -15.65 -11.99
C CYS A 219 0.87 -17.11 -11.76
N ALA A 220 -0.04 -17.71 -12.54
CA ALA A 220 -0.39 -19.12 -12.40
C ALA A 220 0.81 -20.08 -12.46
N PRO A 221 1.70 -20.04 -13.49
CA PRO A 221 2.89 -20.89 -13.52
C PRO A 221 3.92 -20.51 -12.45
N ARG A 222 4.06 -19.21 -12.15
CA ARG A 222 4.97 -18.72 -11.10
C ARG A 222 4.58 -19.24 -9.72
N ASN A 223 3.31 -19.12 -9.35
CA ASN A 223 2.78 -19.53 -8.05
C ASN A 223 2.73 -21.06 -7.91
N SER A 224 2.65 -21.78 -9.03
CA SER A 224 2.74 -23.25 -9.06
C SER A 224 4.19 -23.78 -9.00
N THR A 225 5.19 -22.90 -9.11
CA THR A 225 6.60 -23.30 -9.04
C THR A 225 7.03 -23.41 -7.57
N PRO A 226 7.59 -24.55 -7.12
CA PRO A 226 8.14 -24.69 -5.77
C PRO A 226 9.21 -23.65 -5.46
N VAL A 227 9.27 -23.21 -4.19
CA VAL A 227 10.13 -22.10 -3.74
C VAL A 227 11.61 -22.34 -4.07
N ASP A 228 12.07 -23.58 -3.91
CA ASP A 228 13.44 -24.03 -4.20
C ASP A 228 13.77 -24.08 -5.71
N ARG A 229 12.75 -24.01 -6.57
CA ARG A 229 12.87 -24.03 -8.04
C ARG A 229 12.63 -22.67 -8.70
N LEU A 230 12.34 -21.64 -7.91
CA LEU A 230 12.21 -20.28 -8.43
C LEU A 230 13.56 -19.78 -8.97
N GLN A 231 13.53 -19.01 -10.07
CA GLN A 231 14.73 -18.59 -10.79
C GLN A 231 14.96 -17.07 -10.74
N GLY A 232 15.66 -16.64 -9.69
CA GLY A 232 16.31 -15.35 -9.55
C GLY A 232 15.38 -14.15 -9.35
N GLY A 233 15.97 -13.08 -8.78
CA GLY A 233 15.30 -11.79 -8.60
C GLY A 233 14.83 -11.54 -7.16
N MET A 234 14.47 -10.29 -6.87
CA MET A 234 14.04 -9.88 -5.52
C MET A 234 12.73 -10.56 -5.08
N GLY A 235 11.88 -10.96 -6.03
CA GLY A 235 10.69 -11.76 -5.75
C GLY A 235 11.00 -13.11 -5.12
N ASP A 236 12.02 -13.82 -5.61
CA ASP A 236 12.46 -15.10 -5.04
C ASP A 236 12.99 -14.95 -3.62
N ILE A 237 13.75 -13.88 -3.37
CA ILE A 237 14.29 -13.57 -2.05
C ILE A 237 13.13 -13.33 -1.07
N PHE A 238 12.11 -12.56 -1.51
CA PHE A 238 10.91 -12.33 -0.73
C PHE A 238 10.12 -13.61 -0.46
N VAL A 239 9.89 -14.45 -1.47
CA VAL A 239 9.18 -15.72 -1.30
C VAL A 239 9.90 -16.59 -0.27
N LYS A 240 11.23 -16.72 -0.34
CA LYS A 240 12.01 -17.47 0.66
C LYS A 240 11.92 -16.87 2.06
N LEU A 241 11.79 -15.55 2.18
CA LEU A 241 11.61 -14.89 3.47
C LEU A 241 10.22 -15.19 4.06
N ALA A 242 9.18 -15.16 3.22
CA ALA A 242 7.78 -15.18 3.64
C ALA A 242 7.13 -16.58 3.70
N ASP A 243 7.76 -17.62 3.13
CA ASP A 243 7.31 -19.03 3.17
C ASP A 243 7.35 -19.61 4.59
#